data_AF-A0A3E0TS88-F1
#
_entry.id   AF-A0A3E0TS88-F1
#
_cell.length_a   1.000
_cell.length_b   1.000
_cell.length_c   1.000
_cell.angle_alpha   90.00
_cell.angle_beta   90.00
_cell.angle_gamma   90.00
#
_symmetry.space_group_name_H-M   'P 1'
#
loop_
_entity.id
_entity.type
_entity.pdbx_description
1 polymer ?
#
loop_
_entity_poly.entity_id
_entity_poly.type
_entity_poly.pdbx_seq_one_letter_code
_entity_poly.pdbx_strand_id
1 'polypeptide(L)'
;MKKIKQALKSTLMAGVLALYSQASFATMLAVEVADQPYQVGDLVTADIVISDIEQVFGIQREIGAFNVDLTFDSSAVANSQVSFGSLLNVGLFGSSQNVTDNGNSLTIDEFSFADAFDLFGAQGAVTEFVLASVQFELTSAGTVDFSLANVSLSDAFGSADAFLPASLTLQGASVNVNPAQVPAPASAALILLPLLLLGRKRFSLLKSK
;
A
#
# COMPACT_ATOMS: atom_id res chain seq x y z
N MET A 1 -13.14 60.39 -11.56
CA MET A 1 -12.88 59.30 -12.53
C MET A 1 -11.53 58.57 -12.35
N LYS A 2 -10.40 59.23 -12.04
CA LYS A 2 -9.10 58.55 -11.82
C LYS A 2 -9.10 57.50 -10.70
N LYS A 3 -9.71 57.81 -9.54
CA LYS A 3 -9.78 56.88 -8.38
C LYS A 3 -10.59 55.61 -8.66
N ILE A 4 -11.66 55.71 -9.45
CA ILE A 4 -12.50 54.55 -9.86
C ILE A 4 -11.73 53.62 -10.80
N LYS A 5 -10.98 54.16 -11.78
CA LYS A 5 -10.14 53.35 -12.67
C LYS A 5 -9.00 52.64 -11.95
N GLN A 6 -8.45 53.25 -10.89
CA GLN A 6 -7.38 52.65 -10.09
C GLN A 6 -7.90 51.57 -9.13
N ALA A 7 -9.06 51.78 -8.52
CA ALA A 7 -9.76 50.73 -7.77
C ALA A 7 -10.10 49.54 -8.68
N LEU A 8 -10.65 49.78 -9.87
CA LEU A 8 -10.97 48.72 -10.83
C LEU A 8 -9.74 47.90 -11.25
N LYS A 9 -8.59 48.55 -11.49
CA LYS A 9 -7.32 47.87 -11.79
C LYS A 9 -6.78 47.07 -10.61
N SER A 10 -6.89 47.58 -9.39
CA SER A 10 -6.45 46.90 -8.17
C SER A 10 -7.30 45.67 -7.86
N THR A 11 -8.61 45.75 -8.07
CA THR A 11 -9.54 44.62 -7.86
C THR A 11 -9.42 43.59 -8.98
N LEU A 12 -9.15 44.00 -10.23
CA LEU A 12 -8.89 43.08 -11.35
C LEU A 12 -7.59 42.30 -11.13
N MET A 13 -6.52 42.94 -10.64
CA MET A 13 -5.25 42.28 -10.36
C MET A 13 -5.35 41.27 -9.21
N ALA A 14 -6.09 41.60 -8.15
CA ALA A 14 -6.35 40.69 -7.03
C ALA A 14 -7.25 39.51 -7.44
N GLY A 15 -8.24 39.75 -8.31
CA GLY A 15 -9.09 38.70 -8.87
C GLY A 15 -8.34 37.74 -9.79
N VAL A 16 -7.40 38.23 -10.59
CA VAL A 16 -6.53 37.39 -11.43
C VAL A 16 -5.58 36.54 -10.57
N LEU A 17 -4.98 37.10 -9.51
CA LEU A 17 -4.13 36.33 -8.57
C LEU A 17 -4.90 35.25 -7.80
N ALA A 18 -6.17 35.49 -7.45
CA ALA A 18 -7.00 34.50 -6.77
C ALA A 18 -7.43 33.33 -7.68
N LEU A 19 -7.42 33.51 -9.00
CA LEU A 19 -7.65 32.45 -9.99
C LEU A 19 -6.42 31.57 -10.23
N TYR A 20 -5.25 31.92 -9.67
CA TYR A 20 -4.03 31.12 -9.71
C TYR A 20 -3.78 30.29 -8.44
N SER A 21 -4.81 30.02 -7.63
CA SER A 21 -4.68 29.00 -6.56
C SER A 21 -4.58 27.62 -7.22
N GLN A 22 -3.38 27.28 -7.70
CA GLN A 22 -3.04 25.91 -8.06
C GLN A 22 -3.22 25.10 -6.78
N ALA A 23 -4.17 24.17 -6.77
CA ALA A 23 -4.21 23.15 -5.74
C ALA A 23 -2.89 22.37 -5.87
N SER A 24 -1.95 22.63 -4.98
CA SER A 24 -0.74 21.81 -4.86
C SER A 24 -1.19 20.50 -4.23
N PHE A 25 -1.41 19.48 -5.05
CA PHE A 25 -1.52 18.12 -4.56
C PHE A 25 -0.12 17.68 -4.13
N ALA A 26 0.03 17.26 -2.88
CA ALA A 26 1.24 16.59 -2.46
C ALA A 26 1.13 15.16 -2.98
N THR A 27 2.10 14.72 -3.79
CA THR A 27 2.20 13.33 -4.20
C THR A 27 2.13 12.45 -2.96
N MET A 28 1.24 11.47 -2.96
CA MET A 28 1.05 10.56 -1.86
C MET A 28 1.62 9.19 -2.20
N LEU A 29 2.43 8.65 -1.30
CA LEU A 29 2.80 7.24 -1.29
C LEU A 29 2.15 6.56 -0.09
N ALA A 30 1.30 5.58 -0.37
CA ALA A 30 0.57 4.83 0.63
C ALA A 30 0.96 3.35 0.57
N VAL A 31 1.00 2.70 1.73
CA VAL A 31 0.86 1.25 1.81
C VAL A 31 -0.61 0.95 1.97
N GLU A 32 -1.16 0.17 1.06
CA GLU A 32 -2.54 -0.29 1.12
C GLU A 32 -2.57 -1.79 1.38
N VAL A 33 -3.49 -2.20 2.25
CA VAL A 33 -3.73 -3.60 2.58
C VAL A 33 -5.24 -3.82 2.59
N ALA A 34 -5.69 -5.00 2.15
CA ALA A 34 -7.11 -5.31 2.13
C ALA A 34 -7.72 -5.26 3.55
N ASP A 35 -8.83 -4.56 3.71
CA ASP A 35 -9.57 -4.48 4.98
C ASP A 35 -10.43 -5.73 5.17
N GLN A 36 -9.83 -6.76 5.77
CA GLN A 36 -10.48 -8.02 6.08
C GLN A 36 -9.87 -8.66 7.35
N PRO A 37 -10.62 -9.55 8.04
CA PRO A 37 -10.09 -10.22 9.20
C PRO A 37 -9.00 -11.23 8.80
N TYR A 38 -7.78 -10.99 9.25
CA TYR A 38 -6.66 -11.90 9.07
C TYR A 38 -6.50 -12.86 10.25
N GLN A 39 -5.91 -14.02 9.99
CA GLN A 39 -5.46 -15.00 10.97
C GLN A 39 -3.98 -15.33 10.76
N VAL A 40 -3.33 -15.85 11.81
CA VAL A 40 -1.98 -16.42 11.69
C VAL A 40 -1.98 -17.53 10.64
N GLY A 41 -1.04 -17.46 9.70
CA GLY A 41 -0.90 -18.35 8.53
C GLY A 41 -1.55 -17.79 7.26
N ASP A 42 -2.30 -16.69 7.33
CA ASP A 42 -2.83 -16.04 6.14
C ASP A 42 -1.75 -15.26 5.38
N LEU A 43 -1.99 -15.07 4.08
CA LEU A 43 -1.20 -14.21 3.23
C LEU A 43 -1.82 -12.81 3.19
N VAL A 44 -1.00 -11.80 3.43
CA VAL A 44 -1.37 -10.39 3.32
C VAL A 44 -0.56 -9.74 2.19
N THR A 45 -1.21 -8.95 1.35
CA THR A 45 -0.52 -8.16 0.32
C THR A 45 -0.53 -6.70 0.73
N ALA A 46 0.66 -6.12 0.84
CA ALA A 46 0.90 -4.70 1.04
C ALA A 46 1.26 -4.06 -0.30
N ASP A 47 0.33 -3.29 -0.86
CA ASP A 47 0.51 -2.56 -2.12
C ASP A 47 1.08 -1.18 -1.83
N ILE A 48 2.21 -0.86 -2.46
CA ILE A 48 2.81 0.47 -2.44
C ILE A 48 2.17 1.26 -3.58
N VAL A 49 1.23 2.12 -3.24
CA VAL A 49 0.43 2.91 -4.17
C VAL A 49 0.94 4.34 -4.21
N ILE A 50 1.09 4.88 -5.41
CA ILE A 50 1.29 6.31 -5.62
C ILE A 50 -0.01 6.94 -6.12
N SER A 51 -0.36 8.09 -5.57
CA SER A 51 -1.56 8.86 -5.93
C SER A 51 -1.32 10.36 -5.74
N ASP A 52 -2.30 11.18 -6.12
CA ASP A 52 -2.26 12.64 -6.00
C ASP A 52 -0.97 13.27 -6.58
N ILE A 53 -0.47 12.68 -7.66
CA ILE A 53 0.82 13.02 -8.27
C ILE A 53 0.80 14.48 -8.74
N GLU A 54 1.85 15.22 -8.40
CA GLU A 54 2.01 16.63 -8.76
C GLU A 54 1.79 16.87 -10.26
N GLN A 55 1.05 17.95 -10.58
CA GLN A 55 0.77 18.36 -11.95
C GLN A 55 1.51 19.65 -12.30
N VAL A 56 2.13 19.67 -13.48
CA VAL A 56 2.78 20.85 -14.06
C VAL A 56 1.96 21.31 -15.26
N PHE A 57 1.44 22.54 -15.21
CA PHE A 57 0.54 23.09 -16.25
C PHE A 57 -0.69 22.21 -16.56
N GLY A 58 -1.20 21.48 -15.55
CA GLY A 58 -2.36 20.59 -15.70
C GLY A 58 -2.04 19.23 -16.32
N ILE A 59 -0.75 18.89 -16.44
CA ILE A 59 -0.26 17.60 -16.89
C ILE A 59 0.39 16.92 -15.68
N GLN A 60 -0.05 15.70 -15.37
CA GLN A 60 0.56 14.88 -14.32
C GLN A 60 2.03 14.63 -14.65
N ARG A 61 2.90 14.84 -13.67
CA ARG A 61 4.32 14.51 -13.79
C ARG A 61 4.49 12.99 -13.84
N GLU A 62 5.25 12.52 -14.80
CA GLU A 62 5.53 11.10 -14.97
C GLU A 62 6.62 10.64 -14.00
N ILE A 63 6.43 9.46 -13.41
CA ILE A 63 7.41 8.79 -12.55
C ILE A 63 8.33 7.96 -13.43
N GLY A 64 9.63 8.24 -13.37
CA GLY A 64 10.67 7.50 -14.09
C GLY A 64 11.41 6.47 -13.22
N ALA A 65 11.51 6.72 -11.92
CA ALA A 65 12.09 5.77 -10.98
C ALA A 65 11.58 5.97 -9.56
N PHE A 66 11.66 4.92 -8.74
CA PHE A 66 11.45 5.00 -7.30
C PHE A 66 12.48 4.14 -6.54
N ASN A 67 12.75 4.54 -5.30
CA ASN A 67 13.47 3.76 -4.31
C ASN A 67 12.78 3.98 -2.96
N VAL A 68 12.35 2.90 -2.32
CA VAL A 68 11.63 2.94 -1.04
C VAL A 68 12.07 1.82 -0.12
N ASP A 69 12.08 2.08 1.18
CA ASP A 69 12.16 1.04 2.19
C ASP A 69 10.76 0.75 2.75
N LEU A 70 10.25 -0.46 2.51
CA LEU A 70 9.06 -0.96 3.19
C LEU A 70 9.48 -1.60 4.52
N THR A 71 9.11 -1.00 5.64
CA THR A 71 9.45 -1.46 6.99
C THR A 71 8.30 -2.26 7.61
N PHE A 72 8.64 -3.34 8.31
CA PHE A 72 7.73 -4.23 9.01
C PHE A 72 8.43 -4.94 10.18
N ASP A 73 7.67 -5.64 11.03
CA ASP A 73 8.23 -6.48 12.09
C ASP A 73 8.46 -7.91 11.59
N SER A 74 9.72 -8.31 11.40
CA SER A 74 10.08 -9.67 10.95
C SER A 74 9.72 -10.78 11.94
N SER A 75 9.34 -10.45 13.17
CA SER A 75 8.78 -11.41 14.13
C SER A 75 7.28 -11.67 13.91
N ALA A 76 6.61 -10.82 13.14
CA ALA A 76 5.17 -10.90 12.86
C ALA A 76 4.83 -11.31 11.43
N VAL A 77 5.80 -11.23 10.51
CA VAL A 77 5.65 -11.64 9.12
C VAL A 77 6.81 -12.51 8.65
N ALA A 78 6.57 -13.34 7.62
CA ALA A 78 7.58 -14.14 6.95
C ALA A 78 7.34 -14.17 5.43
N ASN A 79 8.28 -14.78 4.70
CA ASN A 79 8.14 -15.13 3.28
C ASN A 79 7.66 -13.95 2.41
N SER A 80 8.46 -12.89 2.33
CA SER A 80 8.12 -11.73 1.49
C SER A 80 8.36 -12.02 0.00
N GLN A 81 7.31 -11.98 -0.81
CA GLN A 81 7.42 -12.00 -2.27
C GLN A 81 7.03 -10.63 -2.82
N VAL A 82 7.95 -10.03 -3.60
CA VAL A 82 7.73 -8.74 -4.24
C VAL A 82 7.34 -8.93 -5.70
N SER A 83 6.34 -8.18 -6.16
CA SER A 83 6.01 -8.02 -7.57
C SER A 83 5.89 -6.54 -7.91
N PHE A 84 6.46 -6.13 -9.04
CA PHE A 84 6.43 -4.73 -9.48
C PHE A 84 5.19 -4.42 -10.30
N GLY A 85 4.79 -3.15 -10.29
CA GLY A 85 3.74 -2.61 -11.15
C GLY A 85 4.14 -2.63 -12.63
N SER A 86 3.18 -2.32 -13.50
CA SER A 86 3.39 -2.35 -14.95
C SER A 86 3.69 -0.98 -15.57
N LEU A 87 3.46 0.13 -14.86
CA LEU A 87 3.49 1.47 -15.46
C LEU A 87 4.89 2.10 -15.57
N LEU A 88 5.91 1.47 -14.97
CA LEU A 88 7.32 1.83 -15.18
C LEU A 88 8.02 0.86 -16.15
N ASN A 89 7.59 -0.41 -16.20
CA ASN A 89 8.11 -1.41 -17.13
C ASN A 89 7.45 -1.30 -18.52
N VAL A 90 7.66 -0.17 -19.18
CA VAL A 90 7.08 0.15 -20.49
C VAL A 90 8.18 0.47 -21.51
N GLY A 91 7.77 0.74 -22.76
CA GLY A 91 8.70 1.02 -23.85
C GLY A 91 9.50 -0.21 -24.31
N LEU A 92 10.47 0.01 -25.18
CA LEU A 92 11.26 -1.06 -25.79
C LEU A 92 12.22 -1.75 -24.82
N PHE A 93 12.73 -0.99 -23.85
CA PHE A 93 13.80 -1.44 -22.94
C PHE A 93 13.29 -1.85 -21.56
N GLY A 94 12.00 -1.62 -21.26
CA GLY A 94 11.39 -1.98 -19.98
C GLY A 94 11.99 -1.22 -18.80
N SER A 95 12.14 -1.90 -17.67
CA SER A 95 12.73 -1.35 -16.44
C SER A 95 13.76 -2.28 -15.80
N SER A 96 14.62 -1.70 -14.95
CA SER A 96 15.46 -2.42 -14.00
C SER A 96 14.74 -2.47 -12.66
N GLN A 97 14.53 -3.67 -12.12
CA GLN A 97 13.81 -3.92 -10.88
C GLN A 97 14.72 -4.65 -9.90
N ASN A 98 14.81 -4.16 -8.66
CA ASN A 98 15.67 -4.77 -7.65
C ASN A 98 15.02 -4.71 -6.26
N VAL A 99 15.32 -5.75 -5.46
CA VAL A 99 14.81 -5.92 -4.09
C VAL A 99 15.95 -6.40 -3.21
N THR A 100 16.16 -5.72 -2.09
CA THR A 100 17.13 -6.11 -1.07
C THR A 100 16.43 -6.33 0.27
N ASP A 101 16.60 -7.52 0.84
CA ASP A 101 16.09 -7.85 2.17
C ASP A 101 17.10 -7.45 3.26
N ASN A 102 16.65 -6.58 4.17
CA ASN A 102 17.42 -6.06 5.29
C ASN A 102 16.92 -6.61 6.65
N GLY A 103 16.07 -7.64 6.65
CA GLY A 103 15.48 -8.27 7.83
C GLY A 103 14.15 -7.62 8.25
N ASN A 104 14.19 -6.40 8.78
CA ASN A 104 13.00 -5.64 9.20
C ASN A 104 12.52 -4.64 8.14
N SER A 105 13.14 -4.64 6.96
CA SER A 105 12.71 -3.84 5.83
C SER A 105 13.13 -4.46 4.50
N LEU A 106 12.39 -4.14 3.46
CA LEU A 106 12.77 -4.41 2.07
C LEU A 106 13.06 -3.08 1.40
N THR A 107 14.26 -2.95 0.83
CA THR A 107 14.56 -1.87 -0.11
C THR A 107 14.09 -2.32 -1.49
N ILE A 108 13.15 -1.57 -2.07
CA ILE A 108 12.53 -1.87 -3.36
C ILE A 108 12.83 -0.70 -4.29
N ASP A 109 13.45 -0.99 -5.42
CA ASP A 109 13.80 0.02 -6.42
C ASP A 109 13.42 -0.43 -7.83
N GLU A 110 12.93 0.53 -8.61
CA GLU A 110 12.68 0.36 -10.04
C GLU A 110 13.11 1.62 -10.80
N PHE A 111 13.82 1.41 -11.91
CA PHE A 111 14.21 2.45 -12.84
C PHE A 111 13.70 2.11 -14.25
N SER A 112 12.88 2.99 -14.83
CA SER A 112 12.39 2.83 -16.20
C SER A 112 13.42 3.29 -17.24
N PHE A 113 13.61 2.50 -18.29
CA PHE A 113 14.39 2.89 -19.48
C PHE A 113 13.51 3.47 -20.60
N ALA A 114 12.21 3.63 -20.35
CA ALA A 114 11.28 4.24 -21.29
C ALA A 114 11.55 5.74 -21.44
N ASP A 115 11.21 6.31 -22.60
CA ASP A 115 11.23 7.75 -22.76
C ASP A 115 9.99 8.40 -22.09
N ALA A 116 10.01 9.73 -21.98
CA ALA A 116 8.93 10.47 -21.35
C ALA A 116 7.58 10.31 -22.09
N PHE A 117 7.57 10.03 -23.39
CA PHE A 117 6.34 9.85 -24.15
C PHE A 117 5.69 8.50 -23.86
N ASP A 118 6.49 7.43 -23.79
CA ASP A 118 6.04 6.10 -23.39
C ASP A 118 5.48 6.11 -21.96
N LEU A 119 6.19 6.78 -21.03
CA LEU A 119 5.74 6.94 -19.64
C LEU A 119 4.45 7.79 -19.56
N PHE A 120 4.36 8.88 -20.31
CA PHE A 120 3.15 9.68 -20.39
C PHE A 120 1.97 8.85 -20.94
N GLY A 121 2.20 8.04 -21.97
CA GLY A 121 1.18 7.14 -22.53
C GLY A 121 0.68 6.09 -21.53
N ALA A 122 1.54 5.64 -20.62
CA ALA A 122 1.20 4.65 -19.59
C ALA A 122 0.53 5.26 -18.34
N GLN A 123 1.02 6.43 -17.90
CA GLN A 123 0.66 7.03 -16.60
C GLN A 123 -0.33 8.19 -16.73
N GLY A 124 -0.38 8.88 -17.87
CA GLY A 124 -1.15 10.12 -18.04
C GLY A 124 -2.67 9.94 -18.04
N ALA A 125 -3.17 8.71 -18.11
CA ALA A 125 -4.60 8.39 -18.05
C ALA A 125 -5.07 7.91 -16.66
N VAL A 126 -4.15 7.74 -15.70
CA VAL A 126 -4.44 7.27 -14.34
C VAL A 126 -3.98 8.29 -13.31
N THR A 127 -4.74 8.42 -12.23
CA THR A 127 -4.45 9.34 -11.11
C THR A 127 -3.76 8.63 -9.93
N GLU A 128 -3.77 7.30 -9.95
CA GLU A 128 -3.14 6.45 -8.95
C GLU A 128 -2.73 5.12 -9.60
N PHE A 129 -1.67 4.50 -9.08
CA PHE A 129 -1.25 3.17 -9.49
C PHE A 129 -0.32 2.51 -8.47
N VAL A 130 -0.23 1.18 -8.55
CA VAL A 130 0.69 0.38 -7.73
C VAL A 130 2.10 0.46 -8.32
N LEU A 131 3.07 0.84 -7.49
CA LEU A 131 4.50 0.79 -7.80
C LEU A 131 5.04 -0.63 -7.59
N ALA A 132 4.73 -1.23 -6.45
CA ALA A 132 5.08 -2.60 -6.12
C ALA A 132 4.09 -3.18 -5.10
N SER A 133 3.93 -4.50 -5.11
CA SER A 133 3.15 -5.27 -4.15
C SER A 133 4.08 -6.21 -3.41
N VAL A 134 3.94 -6.29 -2.09
CA VAL A 134 4.70 -7.22 -1.25
C VAL A 134 3.73 -8.14 -0.53
N GLN A 135 3.80 -9.43 -0.84
CA GLN A 135 3.04 -10.46 -0.15
C GLN A 135 3.84 -10.98 1.04
N PHE A 136 3.23 -11.03 2.21
CA PHE A 136 3.77 -11.58 3.44
C PHE A 136 2.89 -12.71 3.97
N GLU A 137 3.49 -13.68 4.63
CA GLU A 137 2.80 -14.64 5.50
C GLU A 137 2.76 -14.10 6.93
N LEU A 138 1.58 -14.07 7.54
CA LEU A 138 1.39 -13.59 8.91
C LEU A 138 1.76 -14.67 9.92
N THR A 139 2.76 -14.44 10.77
CA THR A 139 3.29 -15.47 11.68
C THR A 139 2.91 -15.26 13.15
N SER A 140 2.45 -14.06 13.52
CA SER A 140 2.04 -13.74 14.88
C SER A 140 0.66 -13.08 14.93
N ALA A 141 -0.04 -13.30 16.04
CA ALA A 141 -1.30 -12.62 16.31
C ALA A 141 -1.01 -11.25 16.96
N GLY A 142 -1.80 -10.24 16.62
CA GLY A 142 -1.60 -8.87 17.08
C GLY A 142 -1.80 -7.85 15.97
N THR A 143 -1.31 -6.64 16.19
CA THR A 143 -1.26 -5.61 15.15
C THR A 143 0.04 -5.73 14.39
N VAL A 144 -0.04 -5.77 13.06
CA VAL A 144 1.11 -5.76 12.16
C VAL A 144 1.08 -4.45 11.39
N ASP A 145 2.14 -3.67 11.53
CA ASP A 145 2.28 -2.36 10.91
C ASP A 145 3.24 -2.43 9.72
N PHE A 146 2.87 -1.73 8.65
CA PHE A 146 3.67 -1.52 7.45
C PHE A 146 3.86 -0.02 7.25
N SER A 147 5.09 0.43 7.05
CA SER A 147 5.37 1.84 6.77
C SER A 147 6.48 2.02 5.74
N LEU A 148 6.54 3.22 5.15
CA LEU A 148 7.54 3.60 4.17
C LEU A 148 8.62 4.47 4.82
N ALA A 149 9.88 4.21 4.48
CA ALA A 149 11.04 4.99 4.87
C ALA A 149 11.97 5.20 3.66
N ASN A 150 12.93 6.13 3.80
CA ASN A 150 13.98 6.41 2.81
C ASN A 150 13.46 6.54 1.36
N VAL A 151 12.32 7.20 1.20
CA VAL A 151 11.64 7.32 -0.09
C VAL A 151 12.34 8.35 -0.99
N SER A 152 12.61 7.94 -2.23
CA SER A 152 13.07 8.79 -3.31
C SER A 152 12.29 8.48 -4.58
N LEU A 153 11.84 9.51 -5.27
CA LEU A 153 11.19 9.43 -6.58
C LEU A 153 11.96 10.29 -7.57
N SER A 154 12.00 9.89 -8.84
CA SER A 154 12.47 10.76 -9.93
C SER A 154 11.47 10.81 -11.06
N ASP A 155 11.45 11.93 -11.78
CA ASP A 155 10.61 12.06 -12.97
C ASP A 155 11.16 11.28 -14.17
N ALA A 156 10.43 11.30 -15.28
CA ALA A 156 10.84 10.68 -16.55
C ALA A 156 12.17 11.22 -17.13
N PHE A 157 12.68 12.34 -16.63
CA PHE A 157 13.97 12.92 -17.04
C PHE A 157 15.09 12.62 -16.03
N GLY A 158 14.81 11.82 -15.00
CA GLY A 158 15.75 11.46 -13.94
C GLY A 158 15.96 12.56 -12.90
N SER A 159 15.08 13.56 -12.84
CA SER A 159 15.16 14.61 -11.83
C SER A 159 14.50 14.16 -10.52
N ALA A 160 15.31 14.01 -9.46
CA ALA A 160 14.83 13.75 -8.11
C ALA A 160 14.24 15.01 -7.43
N ASP A 161 14.66 16.21 -7.88
CA ASP A 161 14.13 17.48 -7.38
C ASP A 161 12.66 17.70 -7.76
N ALA A 162 12.13 16.88 -8.66
CA ALA A 162 10.76 16.93 -9.11
C ALA A 162 9.75 16.42 -8.05
N PHE A 163 10.23 15.70 -7.03
CA PHE A 163 9.44 15.17 -5.93
C PHE A 163 10.12 15.48 -4.59
N LEU A 164 10.16 16.76 -4.23
CA LEU A 164 10.80 17.18 -2.98
C LEU A 164 10.09 16.58 -1.76
N PRO A 165 10.80 16.33 -0.64
CA PRO A 165 10.19 15.79 0.57
C PRO A 165 9.01 16.60 1.12
N ALA A 166 8.98 17.91 0.88
CA ALA A 166 7.89 18.79 1.29
C ALA A 166 6.59 18.60 0.48
N SER A 167 6.68 17.99 -0.70
CA SER A 167 5.55 17.66 -1.58
C SER A 167 5.21 16.17 -1.57
N LEU A 168 5.81 15.39 -0.65
CA LEU A 168 5.59 13.97 -0.52
C LEU A 168 4.90 13.64 0.82
N THR A 169 3.75 12.98 0.74
CA THR A 169 3.05 12.45 1.92
C THR A 169 3.23 10.95 1.97
N LEU A 170 3.66 10.41 3.12
CA LEU A 170 3.80 8.97 3.35
C LEU A 170 2.69 8.47 4.28
N GLN A 171 2.00 7.41 3.89
CA GLN A 171 0.98 6.75 4.68
C GLN A 171 1.30 5.26 4.83
N GLY A 172 1.36 4.78 6.07
CA GLY A 172 1.47 3.36 6.37
C GLY A 172 0.10 2.68 6.50
N ALA A 173 0.13 1.35 6.60
CA ALA A 173 -1.03 0.52 6.89
C ALA A 173 -0.80 -0.31 8.15
N SER A 174 -1.90 -0.74 8.76
CA SER A 174 -1.87 -1.66 9.90
C SER A 174 -2.99 -2.68 9.73
N VAL A 175 -2.71 -3.95 10.04
CA VAL A 175 -3.71 -5.01 10.06
C VAL A 175 -3.79 -5.68 11.42
N ASN A 176 -4.97 -6.16 11.78
CA ASN A 176 -5.18 -6.93 13.00
C ASN A 176 -5.28 -8.42 12.66
N VAL A 177 -4.37 -9.20 13.25
CA VAL A 177 -4.20 -10.63 13.02
C VAL A 177 -4.72 -11.40 14.22
N ASN A 178 -5.73 -12.23 13.99
CA ASN A 178 -6.28 -13.12 15.00
C ASN A 178 -5.44 -14.40 15.12
N PRO A 179 -5.45 -15.07 16.27
CA PRO A 179 -4.89 -16.42 16.37
C PRO A 179 -5.54 -17.37 15.36
N ALA A 180 -4.77 -18.30 14.81
CA ALA A 180 -5.29 -19.33 13.91
C ALA A 180 -6.46 -20.07 14.56
N GLN A 181 -7.62 -20.08 13.90
CA GLN A 181 -8.78 -20.82 14.39
C GLN A 181 -8.60 -22.31 14.10
N VAL A 182 -8.19 -23.07 15.11
CA VAL A 182 -8.21 -24.54 15.03
C VAL A 182 -9.63 -25.02 15.37
N PRO A 183 -10.35 -25.70 14.46
CA PRO A 183 -11.64 -26.29 14.78
C PRO A 183 -11.51 -27.22 15.99
N ALA A 184 -12.45 -27.12 16.94
CA ALA A 184 -12.41 -27.89 18.17
C ALA A 184 -12.16 -29.39 17.85
N PRO A 185 -11.15 -30.03 18.48
CA PRO A 185 -10.81 -31.41 18.16
C PRO A 185 -12.05 -32.30 18.30
N ALA A 186 -12.31 -33.15 17.29
CA ALA A 186 -13.35 -34.18 17.35
C ALA A 186 -13.16 -35.14 18.54
N SER A 187 -12.02 -35.08 19.23
CA SER A 187 -11.74 -35.67 20.53
C SER A 187 -12.86 -35.46 21.54
N ALA A 188 -13.48 -34.27 21.58
CA ALA A 188 -14.61 -34.02 22.48
C ALA A 188 -15.84 -34.88 22.11
N ALA A 189 -16.12 -35.02 20.81
CA ALA A 189 -17.19 -35.91 20.31
C ALA A 189 -16.86 -37.39 20.56
N LEU A 190 -15.59 -37.78 20.41
CA LEU A 190 -15.09 -39.14 20.67
C LEU A 190 -15.16 -39.54 22.15
N ILE A 191 -15.08 -38.59 23.09
CA ILE A 191 -15.25 -38.84 24.53
C ILE A 191 -16.74 -38.85 24.92
N LEU A 192 -17.55 -37.97 24.33
CA LEU A 192 -18.99 -37.88 24.62
C LEU A 192 -19.79 -39.11 24.16
N LEU A 193 -19.45 -39.69 23.01
CA LEU A 193 -20.11 -40.89 22.46
C LEU A 193 -20.12 -42.10 23.42
N PRO A 194 -18.96 -42.57 23.93
CA PRO A 194 -18.93 -43.68 24.88
C PRO A 194 -19.55 -43.32 26.23
N LEU A 195 -19.41 -42.07 26.72
CA LEU A 195 -20.06 -41.61 27.95
C LEU A 195 -21.60 -41.67 27.85
N LEU A 196 -22.17 -41.27 26.71
CA LEU A 196 -23.60 -41.38 26.44
C LEU A 196 -24.06 -42.85 26.37
N LEU A 197 -23.27 -43.72 25.74
CA LEU A 197 -23.56 -45.16 25.66
C LEU A 197 -23.47 -45.85 27.03
N LEU A 198 -22.47 -45.51 27.85
CA LEU A 198 -22.34 -46.00 29.22
C LEU A 198 -23.46 -45.49 30.13
N GLY A 199 -23.83 -44.21 30.00
CA GLY A 199 -24.94 -43.60 30.73
C GLY A 199 -26.27 -44.31 30.44
N ARG A 200 -26.55 -44.63 29.17
CA ARG A 200 -27.73 -45.41 28.76
C ARG A 200 -27.75 -46.81 29.38
N LYS A 201 -26.62 -47.53 29.37
CA LYS A 201 -26.53 -48.87 30.00
C LYS A 201 -26.76 -48.83 31.51
N ARG A 202 -26.22 -47.82 32.20
CA ARG A 202 -26.40 -47.68 33.66
C ARG A 202 -27.85 -47.39 34.05
N PHE A 203 -28.53 -46.52 33.29
CA PHE A 203 -29.94 -46.20 33.53
C PHE A 203 -30.89 -47.37 33.23
N SER A 204 -30.59 -48.23 32.24
CA SER A 204 -31.45 -49.40 31.98
C SER A 204 -31.32 -50.47 33.07
N LEU A 205 -30.14 -50.65 33.66
CA LEU A 205 -29.89 -51.60 34.75
C LEU A 205 -30.55 -51.19 36.08
N LEU A 206 -30.75 -49.90 36.31
CA LEU A 206 -31.44 -49.37 37.50
C LEU A 206 -32.97 -49.51 37.44
N LYS A 207 -33.57 -49.66 36.25
CA LYS A 207 -35.02 -49.90 36.07
C LYS A 207 -35.43 -51.37 36.17
N SER A 208 -34.48 -52.31 36.18
CA SER A 208 -34.75 -53.76 36.20
C SER A 208 -34.61 -54.40 37.60
N LYS A 209 -34.43 -53.58 38.65
CA LYS A 209 -34.53 -53.97 40.05
C LYS A 209 -35.76 -53.31 40.66
#